data_AF-A0A8J1ZEA1-F1
#
_entry.id   AF-A0A8J1ZEA1-F1
#
_cell.length_a   1.000
_cell.length_b   1.000
_cell.length_c   1.000
_cell.angle_alpha   90.00
_cell.angle_beta   90.00
_cell.angle_gamma   90.00
#
_symmetry.space_group_name_H-M   'P 1'
#
loop_
_entity.id
_entity.type
_entity.pdbx_description
1 polymer ?
#
loop_
_entity_poly.entity_id
_entity_poly.type
_entity_poly.pdbx_seq_one_letter_code
_entity_poly.pdbx_strand_id
1 'polypeptide(L)'
;MMRSLLLVSSVGIASSLRVQNKQTPDFGFGDGDSFPDVCKANKIPDAQKAYVSQLHKAFQHSGVRNQLATAFKEPLECWYGFMRATGCGEIPPLNSGTTARRAFQEQCKDPSVAFNKMFTSTPKKLQMYLIKNFLHQKDSEGEPVPGKYNEVMNLLYKMGGKEVLCQTVELIDDGCQDVGGFKEY
;
A
#
# COMPACT_ATOMS: atom_id res chain seq x y z
N MET A 1 1.79 -69.05 -42.02
CA MET A 1 0.50 -68.75 -41.36
C MET A 1 0.56 -67.33 -40.82
N MET A 2 -0.29 -66.45 -41.34
CA MET A 2 -0.49 -65.06 -40.90
C MET A 2 -1.09 -64.99 -39.50
N ARG A 3 -0.72 -63.97 -38.73
CA ARG A 3 -1.43 -63.31 -37.61
C ARG A 3 -0.44 -62.34 -36.96
N SER A 4 -0.71 -61.11 -36.56
CA SER A 4 -1.75 -60.11 -36.81
C SER A 4 -1.19 -58.85 -36.12
N LEU A 5 -1.36 -57.68 -36.73
CA LEU A 5 -1.12 -56.38 -36.13
C LEU A 5 -1.88 -56.19 -34.81
N LEU A 6 -1.29 -55.45 -33.86
CA LEU A 6 -2.02 -54.51 -32.99
C LEU A 6 -1.10 -53.32 -32.67
N LEU A 7 -1.34 -52.21 -33.38
CA LEU A 7 -0.91 -50.86 -33.03
C LEU A 7 -1.75 -50.39 -31.84
N VAL A 8 -1.11 -50.03 -30.73
CA VAL A 8 -1.73 -49.28 -29.63
C VAL A 8 -1.15 -47.87 -29.64
N SER A 9 -1.91 -46.94 -30.19
CA SER A 9 -1.62 -45.51 -30.18
C SER A 9 -2.10 -44.91 -28.86
N SER A 10 -1.20 -44.69 -27.90
CA SER A 10 -1.49 -43.89 -26.71
C SER A 10 -1.19 -42.41 -27.01
N VAL A 11 -2.23 -41.68 -27.45
CA VAL A 11 -2.22 -40.21 -27.44
C VAL A 11 -2.36 -39.77 -25.98
N GLY A 12 -1.23 -39.55 -25.32
CA GLY A 12 -1.18 -38.88 -24.02
C GLY A 12 -1.42 -37.39 -24.21
N ILE A 13 -2.65 -36.94 -23.97
CA ILE A 13 -2.99 -35.52 -23.83
C ILE A 13 -2.33 -35.05 -22.52
N ALA A 14 -1.11 -34.54 -22.63
CA ALA A 14 -0.48 -33.78 -21.55
C ALA A 14 -1.11 -32.38 -21.51
N SER A 15 -2.36 -32.30 -21.05
CA SER A 15 -2.91 -31.05 -20.53
C SER A 15 -2.25 -30.80 -19.18
N SER A 16 -1.02 -30.28 -19.21
CA SER A 16 -0.37 -29.76 -18.02
C SER A 16 -1.25 -28.66 -17.45
N LEU A 17 -1.87 -28.98 -16.32
CA LEU A 17 -2.45 -28.06 -15.36
C LEU A 17 -1.47 -26.92 -15.13
N ARG A 18 -1.69 -25.77 -15.77
CA ARG A 18 -1.24 -24.49 -15.23
C ARG A 18 -2.09 -24.24 -13.99
N VAL A 19 -1.68 -24.85 -12.88
CA VAL A 19 -2.01 -24.32 -11.56
C VAL A 19 -1.40 -22.92 -11.55
N GLN A 20 -2.24 -21.91 -11.80
CA GLN A 20 -1.95 -20.54 -11.38
C GLN A 20 -1.96 -20.54 -9.86
N ASN A 21 -0.91 -21.10 -9.25
CA ASN A 21 -0.60 -20.79 -7.88
C ASN A 21 -0.26 -19.30 -7.94
N LYS A 22 -1.24 -18.44 -7.63
CA LYS A 22 -0.92 -17.08 -7.18
C LYS A 22 0.11 -17.31 -6.09
N GLN A 23 1.37 -16.96 -6.35
CA GLN A 23 2.39 -17.00 -5.32
C GLN A 23 1.86 -16.11 -4.20
N THR A 24 1.53 -16.69 -3.06
CA THR A 24 1.37 -15.93 -1.83
C THR A 24 2.67 -15.14 -1.66
N PRO A 25 2.63 -13.81 -1.52
CA PRO A 25 3.84 -13.03 -1.38
C PRO A 25 4.66 -13.60 -0.22
N ASP A 26 5.90 -14.02 -0.48
CA ASP A 26 6.84 -14.56 0.54
C ASP A 26 7.15 -13.55 1.67
N PHE A 27 6.68 -12.31 1.51
CA PHE A 27 6.79 -11.24 2.48
C PHE A 27 5.53 -11.16 3.35
N GLY A 28 5.24 -12.22 4.11
CA GLY A 28 4.46 -12.27 5.37
C GLY A 28 3.34 -11.25 5.65
N PHE A 29 2.63 -10.75 4.63
CA PHE A 29 1.64 -9.69 4.76
C PHE A 29 0.29 -10.20 4.24
N GLY A 30 -0.58 -10.60 5.17
CA GLY A 30 -1.83 -11.28 4.83
C GLY A 30 -1.61 -12.66 4.23
N ASP A 31 -2.69 -13.29 3.79
CA ASP A 31 -2.69 -14.58 3.08
C ASP A 31 -2.92 -14.42 1.56
N GLY A 32 -2.84 -13.19 1.04
CA GLY A 32 -3.07 -12.85 -0.37
C GLY A 32 -4.55 -12.63 -0.75
N ASP A 33 -5.49 -13.10 0.08
CA ASP A 33 -6.94 -12.87 -0.11
C ASP A 33 -7.56 -12.00 1.01
N SER A 34 -6.87 -11.88 2.14
CA SER A 34 -7.28 -11.06 3.28
C SER A 34 -6.10 -10.31 3.92
N PHE A 35 -6.38 -9.10 4.41
CA PHE A 35 -5.41 -8.33 5.20
C PHE A 35 -5.38 -8.83 6.65
N PRO A 36 -4.23 -8.72 7.34
CA PRO A 36 -4.17 -9.02 8.78
C PRO A 36 -5.11 -8.11 9.58
N ASP A 37 -5.62 -8.59 10.72
CA ASP A 37 -6.56 -7.86 11.59
C ASP A 37 -6.11 -6.44 11.96
N VAL A 38 -4.79 -6.23 12.02
CA VAL A 38 -4.18 -4.94 12.32
C VAL A 38 -4.56 -3.84 11.31
N CYS A 39 -4.96 -4.23 10.10
CA CYS A 39 -5.45 -3.33 9.06
C CYS A 39 -6.87 -2.83 9.33
N LYS A 40 -7.58 -3.40 10.32
CA LYS A 40 -8.97 -3.10 10.68
C LYS A 40 -9.97 -3.19 9.51
N ALA A 41 -9.55 -3.86 8.45
CA ALA A 41 -10.33 -4.14 7.26
C ALA A 41 -9.79 -5.43 6.66
N ASN A 42 -10.65 -6.43 6.45
CA ASN A 42 -10.20 -7.71 5.87
C ASN A 42 -9.96 -7.59 4.35
N LYS A 43 -10.57 -6.60 3.70
CA LYS A 43 -10.35 -6.19 2.31
C LYS A 43 -10.86 -4.76 2.11
N ILE A 44 -10.40 -4.07 1.07
CA ILE A 44 -10.97 -2.80 0.63
C ILE A 44 -11.77 -2.98 -0.70
N PRO A 45 -12.86 -2.23 -0.92
CA PRO A 45 -13.59 -2.19 -2.18
C PRO A 45 -12.72 -1.87 -3.40
N ASP A 46 -13.10 -2.38 -4.58
CA ASP A 46 -12.28 -2.22 -5.80
C ASP A 46 -12.14 -0.77 -6.27
N ALA A 47 -13.17 0.07 -6.07
CA ALA A 47 -13.07 1.50 -6.33
C ALA A 47 -11.96 2.16 -5.49
N GLN A 48 -11.79 1.71 -4.23
CA GLN A 48 -10.75 2.22 -3.34
C GLN A 48 -9.37 1.67 -3.71
N LYS A 49 -9.28 0.41 -4.16
CA LYS A 49 -8.04 -0.12 -4.75
C LYS A 49 -7.60 0.72 -5.95
N ALA A 50 -8.56 1.16 -6.78
CA ALA A 50 -8.28 2.03 -7.91
C ALA A 50 -7.79 3.41 -7.45
N TYR A 51 -8.42 4.02 -6.44
CA TYR A 51 -7.96 5.28 -5.83
C TYR A 51 -6.53 5.15 -5.29
N VAL A 52 -6.26 4.14 -4.47
CA VAL A 52 -4.92 3.87 -3.92
C VAL A 52 -3.92 3.68 -5.07
N SER A 53 -4.25 2.89 -6.09
CA SER A 53 -3.36 2.71 -7.26
C SER A 53 -3.08 4.01 -8.01
N GLN A 54 -4.06 4.90 -8.16
CA GLN A 54 -3.88 6.20 -8.82
C GLN A 54 -3.01 7.14 -7.98
N LEU A 55 -3.24 7.22 -6.67
CA LEU A 55 -2.38 7.95 -5.73
C LEU A 55 -0.92 7.51 -5.83
N HIS A 56 -0.69 6.20 -5.88
CA HIS A 56 0.66 5.65 -6.02
C HIS A 56 1.32 6.09 -7.31
N LYS A 57 0.61 6.01 -8.43
CA LYS A 57 1.14 6.44 -9.72
C LYS A 57 1.44 7.94 -9.75
N ALA A 58 0.58 8.76 -9.13
CA ALA A 58 0.73 10.21 -9.12
C ALA A 58 1.96 10.69 -8.34
N PHE A 59 2.39 9.95 -7.33
CA PHE A 59 3.54 10.30 -6.49
C PHE A 59 4.80 9.47 -6.76
N GLN A 60 4.84 8.72 -7.86
CA GLN A 60 6.07 8.09 -8.32
C GLN A 60 7.04 9.17 -8.83
N HIS A 61 8.09 9.46 -8.05
CA HIS A 61 9.17 10.35 -8.49
C HIS A 61 10.37 9.57 -9.05
N SER A 62 11.14 10.21 -9.93
CA SER A 62 12.33 9.59 -10.55
C SER A 62 13.34 9.17 -9.48
N GLY A 63 13.56 7.86 -9.32
CA GLY A 63 14.48 7.28 -8.32
C GLY A 63 13.80 6.32 -7.34
N VAL A 64 12.48 6.44 -7.13
CA VAL A 64 11.70 5.42 -6.44
C VAL A 64 11.47 4.29 -7.44
N ARG A 65 12.11 3.14 -7.18
CA ARG A 65 11.95 1.95 -8.03
C ARG A 65 10.46 1.62 -8.08
N ASN A 66 9.98 1.18 -9.24
CA ASN A 66 8.60 0.69 -9.50
C ASN A 66 8.00 -0.24 -8.43
N GLN A 67 8.86 -0.77 -7.55
CA GLN A 67 8.59 -1.63 -6.42
C GLN A 67 7.62 -1.05 -5.38
N LEU A 68 7.50 0.27 -5.15
CA LEU A 68 6.50 0.76 -4.17
C LEU A 68 5.07 0.39 -4.56
N ALA A 69 4.68 0.68 -5.81
CA ALA A 69 3.33 0.41 -6.29
C ALA A 69 3.05 -1.08 -6.58
N THR A 70 4.08 -1.92 -6.68
CA THR A 70 3.93 -3.36 -6.96
C THR A 70 4.21 -4.22 -5.73
N ALA A 71 5.38 -4.08 -5.11
CA ALA A 71 5.78 -4.90 -3.97
C ALA A 71 5.08 -4.49 -2.65
N PHE A 72 4.70 -3.22 -2.50
CA PHE A 72 4.05 -2.72 -1.27
C PHE A 72 2.57 -2.38 -1.44
N LYS A 73 1.95 -2.84 -2.52
CA LYS A 73 0.52 -2.61 -2.79
C LYS A 73 -0.36 -3.00 -1.59
N GLU A 74 -0.25 -4.23 -1.11
CA GLU A 74 -1.07 -4.74 -0.01
C GLU A 74 -0.81 -4.02 1.33
N PRO A 75 0.45 -3.76 1.75
CA PRO A 75 0.76 -2.88 2.87
C PRO A 75 0.09 -1.50 2.80
N LEU A 76 0.08 -0.89 1.62
CA LEU A 76 -0.49 0.44 1.42
C LEU A 76 -2.02 0.40 1.43
N GLU A 77 -2.63 -0.65 0.86
CA GLU A 77 -4.07 -0.91 0.97
C GLU A 77 -4.50 -1.20 2.42
N CYS A 78 -3.69 -1.91 3.19
CA CYS A 78 -3.91 -2.10 4.62
C CYS A 78 -3.87 -0.78 5.40
N TRP A 79 -2.85 0.05 5.15
CA TRP A 79 -2.76 1.36 5.78
C TRP A 79 -3.98 2.22 5.45
N TYR A 80 -4.40 2.21 4.19
CA TYR A 80 -5.62 2.86 3.74
C TYR A 80 -6.88 2.33 4.46
N GLY A 81 -7.02 1.00 4.57
CA GLY A 81 -8.10 0.35 5.31
C GLY A 81 -8.14 0.79 6.79
N PHE A 82 -6.98 0.82 7.44
CA PHE A 82 -6.83 1.27 8.82
C PHE A 82 -7.27 2.73 8.99
N MET A 83 -6.80 3.61 8.09
CA MET A 83 -7.14 5.03 8.13
C MET A 83 -8.65 5.25 8.03
N ARG A 84 -9.32 4.58 7.09
CA ARG A 84 -10.78 4.67 6.95
C ARG A 84 -11.52 4.12 8.17
N ALA A 85 -11.12 2.95 8.65
CA ALA A 85 -11.74 2.32 9.82
C ALA A 85 -11.58 3.16 11.11
N THR A 86 -10.58 4.05 11.16
CA THR A 86 -10.31 4.93 12.31
C THR A 86 -10.68 6.40 12.05
N GLY A 87 -11.34 6.71 10.94
CA GLY A 87 -11.68 8.09 10.56
C GLY A 87 -10.45 9.01 10.49
N CYS A 88 -9.29 8.47 10.12
CA CYS A 88 -7.98 9.13 10.10
C CYS A 88 -7.60 9.86 11.39
N GLY A 89 -8.10 9.41 12.55
CA GLY A 89 -7.83 10.06 13.83
C GLY A 89 -8.43 11.46 13.97
N GLU A 90 -9.53 11.74 13.25
CA GLU A 90 -10.27 13.01 13.32
C GLU A 90 -9.39 14.22 12.99
N ILE A 91 -8.41 14.04 12.10
CA ILE A 91 -7.55 15.14 11.63
C ILE A 91 -8.36 15.95 10.61
N PRO A 92 -8.50 17.27 10.79
CA PRO A 92 -9.18 18.09 9.79
C PRO A 92 -8.36 18.15 8.49
N PRO A 93 -9.00 18.44 7.34
CA PRO A 93 -8.30 18.71 6.09
C PRO A 93 -7.16 19.73 6.28
N LEU A 94 -6.01 19.41 5.73
CA LEU A 94 -4.75 20.14 5.86
C LEU A 94 -4.55 21.09 4.68
N ASN A 95 -4.96 20.69 3.48
CA ASN A 95 -4.83 21.50 2.26
C ASN A 95 -6.21 21.87 1.72
N SER A 96 -6.84 22.85 2.35
CA SER A 96 -8.14 23.37 1.92
C SER A 96 -8.02 24.12 0.58
N GLY A 97 -8.69 23.61 -0.44
CA GLY A 97 -8.78 24.23 -1.76
C GLY A 97 -7.68 23.81 -2.74
N THR A 98 -7.96 24.01 -4.04
CA THR A 98 -7.14 23.50 -5.15
C THR A 98 -5.69 23.98 -5.12
N THR A 99 -5.44 25.25 -4.79
CA THR A 99 -4.09 25.83 -4.84
C THR A 99 -3.16 25.24 -3.78
N ALA A 100 -3.61 25.13 -2.53
CA ALA A 100 -2.81 24.56 -1.45
C ALA A 100 -2.55 23.07 -1.69
N ARG A 101 -3.58 22.34 -2.15
CA ARG A 101 -3.48 20.91 -2.45
C ARG A 101 -2.53 20.64 -3.62
N ARG A 102 -2.60 21.41 -4.70
CA ARG A 102 -1.62 21.37 -5.80
C ARG A 102 -0.20 21.58 -5.30
N ALA A 103 0.03 22.62 -4.48
CA ALA A 103 1.36 22.90 -3.95
C ALA A 103 1.92 21.75 -3.09
N PHE A 104 1.07 21.07 -2.34
CA PHE A 104 1.44 19.87 -1.59
C PHE A 104 1.77 18.69 -2.52
N GLN A 105 0.94 18.43 -3.53
CA GLN A 105 1.19 17.38 -4.53
C GLN A 105 2.51 17.59 -5.29
N GLU A 106 2.87 18.83 -5.60
CA GLU A 106 4.16 19.13 -6.23
C GLU A 106 5.35 18.83 -5.30
N GLN A 107 5.25 19.09 -3.99
CA GLN A 107 6.27 18.67 -3.03
C GLN A 107 6.40 17.15 -2.94
N CYS A 108 5.28 16.42 -3.05
CA CYS A 108 5.28 14.96 -3.09
C CYS A 108 6.08 14.41 -4.29
N LYS A 109 5.99 15.07 -5.45
CA LYS A 109 6.71 14.67 -6.69
C LYS A 109 8.16 15.13 -6.73
N ASP A 110 8.55 16.15 -5.97
CA ASP A 110 9.90 16.72 -6.01
C ASP A 110 10.94 15.82 -5.29
N PRO A 111 11.91 15.20 -6.01
CA PRO A 111 12.91 14.32 -5.39
C PRO A 111 13.89 15.05 -4.46
N SER A 112 14.00 16.38 -4.55
CA SER A 112 14.84 17.19 -3.66
C SER A 112 14.20 17.43 -2.28
N VAL A 113 12.89 17.20 -2.16
CA VAL A 113 12.15 17.34 -0.90
C VAL A 113 12.19 16.04 -0.12
N ALA A 114 13.01 16.00 0.92
CA ALA A 114 13.17 14.85 1.81
C ALA A 114 11.95 14.62 2.72
N PHE A 115 11.68 13.35 3.03
CA PHE A 115 10.62 12.93 3.95
C PHE A 115 10.66 13.69 5.29
N ASN A 116 11.83 13.76 5.95
CA ASN A 116 11.96 14.42 7.26
C ASN A 116 11.51 15.89 7.23
N LYS A 117 11.82 16.61 6.15
CA LYS A 117 11.41 18.00 5.98
C LYS A 117 9.89 18.12 5.86
N MET A 118 9.27 17.28 5.02
CA MET A 118 7.80 17.27 4.90
C MET A 118 7.15 16.87 6.21
N PHE A 119 7.58 15.76 6.81
CA PHE A 119 7.02 15.23 8.04
C PHE A 119 7.04 16.26 9.18
N THR A 120 8.18 16.91 9.39
CA THR A 120 8.33 17.94 10.45
C THR A 120 7.52 19.21 10.18
N SER A 121 7.22 19.52 8.91
CA SER A 121 6.36 20.65 8.53
C SER A 121 4.86 20.39 8.71
N THR A 122 4.44 19.12 8.81
CA THR A 122 3.03 18.78 9.04
C THR A 122 2.58 19.05 10.48
N PRO A 123 1.27 19.23 10.74
CA PRO A 123 0.78 19.47 12.10
C PRO A 123 1.13 18.32 13.06
N LYS A 124 1.39 18.68 14.32
CA LYS A 124 1.79 17.71 15.36
C LYS A 124 0.77 16.57 15.52
N LYS A 125 -0.53 16.83 15.34
CA LYS A 125 -1.59 15.81 15.39
C LYS A 125 -1.36 14.71 14.33
N LEU A 126 -1.04 15.10 13.09
CA LEU A 126 -0.73 14.15 12.02
C LEU A 126 0.58 13.40 12.30
N GLN A 127 1.63 14.10 12.73
CA GLN A 127 2.91 13.45 13.09
C GLN A 127 2.68 12.35 14.13
N MET A 128 1.95 12.67 15.22
CA MET A 128 1.67 11.71 16.28
C MET A 128 0.72 10.59 15.83
N TYR A 129 -0.21 10.87 14.91
CA TYR A 129 -1.06 9.83 14.34
C TYR A 129 -0.24 8.79 13.56
N LEU A 130 0.68 9.23 12.70
CA LEU A 130 1.57 8.33 11.97
C LEU A 130 2.50 7.57 12.92
N ILE A 131 3.14 8.26 13.86
CA ILE A 131 4.05 7.64 14.84
C ILE A 131 3.34 6.56 15.66
N LYS A 132 2.09 6.80 16.09
CA LYS A 132 1.37 5.88 16.98
C LYS A 132 0.70 4.72 16.26
N ASN A 133 0.32 4.90 15.00
CA ASN A 133 -0.55 3.94 14.30
C ASN A 133 0.13 3.20 13.15
N PHE A 134 1.16 3.77 12.53
CA PHE A 134 1.87 3.07 11.47
C PHE A 134 2.72 1.94 12.06
N LEU A 135 2.61 0.73 11.52
CA LEU A 135 3.08 -0.53 12.13
C LEU A 135 4.58 -0.78 11.93
N HIS A 136 5.41 0.14 12.40
CA HIS A 136 6.87 0.10 12.25
C HIS A 136 7.62 0.38 13.56
N GLN A 137 6.90 0.38 14.69
CA GLN A 137 7.44 0.87 15.96
C GLN A 137 8.37 -0.15 16.62
N LYS A 138 9.55 0.35 16.98
CA LYS A 138 10.53 -0.33 17.84
C LYS A 138 10.63 0.41 19.18
N ASP A 139 11.02 -0.28 20.23
CA ASP A 139 11.30 0.33 21.53
C ASP A 139 12.66 1.03 21.58
N SER A 140 13.07 1.49 22.76
CA SER A 140 14.35 2.18 22.97
C SER A 140 15.57 1.29 22.77
N GLU A 141 15.41 -0.03 22.84
CA GLU A 141 16.47 -1.01 22.62
C GLU A 141 16.53 -1.46 21.15
N GLY A 142 15.56 -1.02 20.34
CA GLY A 142 15.45 -1.34 18.91
C GLY A 142 14.61 -2.60 18.64
N GLU A 143 13.95 -3.14 19.67
CA GLU A 143 13.16 -4.35 19.59
C GLU A 143 11.74 -4.06 19.07
N PRO A 144 11.16 -4.95 18.23
CA PRO A 144 9.79 -4.85 17.76
C PRO A 144 8.77 -4.69 18.89
N VAL A 145 7.94 -3.65 18.85
CA VAL A 145 6.83 -3.50 19.80
C VAL A 145 5.68 -4.43 19.39
N PRO A 146 5.25 -5.39 20.24
CA PRO A 146 4.17 -6.32 19.90
C PRO A 146 2.88 -5.61 19.47
N GLY A 147 2.30 -6.05 18.35
CA GLY A 147 1.08 -5.47 17.78
C GLY A 147 1.25 -4.09 17.12
N LYS A 148 2.46 -3.51 17.14
CA LYS A 148 2.78 -2.21 16.51
C LYS A 148 3.96 -2.29 15.55
N TYR A 149 4.49 -3.49 15.33
CA TYR A 149 5.60 -3.74 14.43
C TYR A 149 5.22 -4.82 13.40
N ASN A 150 5.45 -4.52 12.13
CA ASN A 150 5.45 -5.47 11.04
C ASN A 150 6.67 -5.16 10.14
N GLU A 151 7.44 -6.19 9.78
CA GLU A 151 8.70 -6.01 9.06
C GLU A 151 8.49 -5.38 7.67
N VAL A 152 7.42 -5.77 6.98
CA VAL A 152 7.07 -5.24 5.65
C VAL A 152 6.64 -3.78 5.74
N MET A 153 5.85 -3.43 6.76
CA MET A 153 5.45 -2.03 7.03
C MET A 153 6.66 -1.17 7.43
N ASN A 154 7.60 -1.71 8.21
CA ASN A 154 8.85 -1.05 8.54
C ASN A 154 9.71 -0.79 7.29
N LEU A 155 9.82 -1.77 6.39
CA LEU A 155 10.53 -1.60 5.13
C LEU A 155 9.85 -0.56 4.23
N LEU A 156 8.51 -0.60 4.14
CA LEU A 156 7.71 0.42 3.46
C LEU A 156 7.99 1.82 4.02
N TYR A 157 8.01 1.99 5.33
CA TYR A 157 8.29 3.28 5.94
C TYR A 157 9.69 3.80 5.58
N LYS A 158 10.69 2.92 5.58
CA LYS A 158 12.09 3.29 5.26
C LYS A 158 12.28 3.63 3.77
N MET A 159 11.62 2.89 2.88
CA MET A 159 11.79 3.04 1.43
C MET A 159 10.83 4.06 0.81
N GLY A 160 9.64 4.20 1.37
CA GLY A 160 8.52 4.98 0.82
C GLY A 160 7.76 5.80 1.86
N GLY A 161 8.43 6.21 2.95
CA GLY A 161 7.80 7.01 4.00
C GLY A 161 7.24 8.34 3.49
N LYS A 162 7.85 8.92 2.45
CA LYS A 162 7.34 10.13 1.78
C LYS A 162 5.99 9.86 1.10
N GLU A 163 5.88 8.78 0.35
CA GLU A 163 4.67 8.36 -0.34
C GLU A 163 3.57 8.02 0.66
N VAL A 164 3.91 7.31 1.75
CA VAL A 164 2.97 7.04 2.86
C VAL A 164 2.43 8.35 3.43
N LEU A 165 3.28 9.34 3.69
CA LEU A 165 2.85 10.66 4.18
C LEU A 165 1.94 11.37 3.17
N CYS A 166 2.36 11.44 1.91
CA CYS A 166 1.59 12.09 0.84
C CYS A 166 0.20 11.48 0.68
N GLN A 167 0.11 10.15 0.65
CA GLN A 167 -1.18 9.44 0.58
C GLN A 167 -2.05 9.66 1.82
N THR A 168 -1.42 9.70 3.00
CA THR A 168 -2.13 9.96 4.26
C THR A 168 -2.76 11.35 4.25
N VAL A 169 -2.01 12.37 3.82
CA VAL A 169 -2.51 13.75 3.74
C VAL A 169 -3.62 13.88 2.70
N GLU A 170 -3.46 13.29 1.51
CA GLU A 170 -4.50 13.29 0.47
C GLU A 170 -5.80 12.63 0.95
N LEU A 171 -5.69 11.49 1.65
CA LEU A 171 -6.86 10.81 2.19
C LEU A 171 -7.56 11.66 3.26
N ILE A 172 -6.79 12.34 4.12
CA ILE A 172 -7.32 13.28 5.12
C ILE A 172 -8.02 14.46 4.44
N ASP A 173 -7.42 15.03 3.40
CA ASP A 173 -8.00 16.15 2.65
C ASP A 173 -9.28 15.76 1.91
N ASP A 174 -9.40 14.48 1.51
CA ASP A 174 -10.64 13.91 0.97
C ASP A 174 -11.64 13.45 2.04
N GLY A 175 -11.36 13.70 3.33
CA GLY A 175 -12.27 13.41 4.44
C GLY A 175 -12.33 11.93 4.85
N CYS A 176 -11.41 11.09 4.40
CA CYS A 176 -11.27 9.69 4.82
C CYS A 176 -12.49 8.79 4.54
N GLN A 177 -13.30 9.14 3.53
CA GLN A 177 -14.50 8.40 3.15
C GLN A 177 -14.34 7.67 1.81
N ASP A 178 -15.45 7.16 1.26
CA ASP A 178 -15.48 6.70 -0.13
C ASP A 178 -15.23 7.88 -1.06
N VAL A 179 -14.00 7.92 -1.55
CA VAL A 179 -13.52 8.89 -2.51
C VAL A 179 -13.70 8.28 -3.90
N GLY A 180 -14.10 9.09 -4.87
CA GLY A 180 -14.11 8.67 -6.27
C GLY A 180 -12.70 8.38 -6.78
N GLY A 181 -12.47 8.54 -8.08
CA GLY A 181 -11.09 8.53 -8.60
C GLY A 181 -10.23 9.59 -7.90
N PHE A 182 -8.94 9.28 -7.74
CA PHE A 182 -7.96 10.26 -7.24
C PHE A 182 -7.90 11.43 -8.22
N LYS A 183 -7.79 12.64 -7.69
CA LYS A 183 -7.69 13.87 -8.47
C LYS A 183 -6.31 14.47 -8.27
N GLU A 184 -5.58 14.56 -9.37
CA GLU A 184 -4.40 15.40 -9.46
C GLU A 184 -4.85 16.85 -9.67
N TYR A 185 -4.28 17.78 -8.92
CA TYR A 185 -4.71 19.18 -8.87
C TYR A 185 -3.77 20.11 -9.59
#